data_AF-A0AAD9PB22-F1
#
_entry.id   AF-A0AAD9PB22-F1
#
_cell.length_a   1.000
_cell.length_b   1.000
_cell.length_c   1.000
_cell.angle_alpha   90.00
_cell.angle_beta   90.00
_cell.angle_gamma   90.00
#
_symmetry.space_group_name_H-M   'P 1'
#
loop_
_entity.id
_entity.type
_entity.pdbx_description
1 polymer ?
#
loop_
_entity_poly.entity_id
_entity_poly.type
_entity_poly.pdbx_seq_one_letter_code
_entity_poly.pdbx_strand_id
1 'polypeptide(L)'
;MAAPVRVMRLCAVCQKHDFYHRILAHNVMISRHMAADLVSNNRITIDPDVKAVLDAGEVKHRAHPGIMQVKKVKLPPRLLESVNLLIEKYPMSKLKEKAGQMARYLQSRQLPMEGDELKYKTQQIHNKVTANDNIDRSAMTEIEMDQLEKKWKDKTLTQLNKTVYHWKPIQYSASKGFLYLIGRLANDYSVMYRIFSEMEKRVPQFKPHTLFDFGSGVGSTLWAANSVWETSLQEHYCVDSSADMSTIARLLLQDGEEENEMCFPNVYFRQYFPPSIQNKYDLVVSAFTLLELPSQAERLKAVLALWKKTNQFLVLAENGTYAGYQAVLEARDFLLQLGEEGFPGQGDDSLRGHVFAPCPHDKPCPRYVRQDGTPCNFMVPFQPLKIKGSKQTDDIARFAFVVLQKGDRLTADVSWPRIVRPTSTPSRRVHCRTCSTSGELEVSVITSAKHGRDLYWCARASKWGDLLPTVAVTAEDTEKSREDVTESQDNSDSNTDATSDVNIGISGIAGTDR
;
A
#
# COMPACT_ATOMS: atom_id res chain seq x y z
N MET A 1 18.87 -26.33 -58.41
CA MET A 1 19.46 -26.11 -57.06
C MET A 1 18.65 -25.03 -56.36
N ALA A 2 17.76 -25.42 -55.45
CA ALA A 2 17.00 -24.49 -54.63
C ALA A 2 17.15 -24.95 -53.17
N ALA A 3 17.71 -24.08 -52.33
CA ALA A 3 17.95 -24.34 -50.92
C ALA A 3 16.66 -24.22 -50.10
N PRO A 4 16.45 -25.05 -49.05
CA PRO A 4 15.24 -24.99 -48.26
C PRO A 4 15.35 -23.91 -47.16
N VAL A 5 14.35 -23.03 -47.09
CA VAL A 5 14.14 -22.11 -45.98
C VAL A 5 13.62 -22.90 -44.78
N ARG A 6 14.47 -23.06 -43.76
CA ARG A 6 14.13 -23.65 -42.46
C ARG A 6 13.35 -22.61 -41.66
N VAL A 7 12.02 -22.76 -41.57
CA VAL A 7 11.21 -22.00 -40.62
C VAL A 7 11.51 -22.54 -39.22
N MET A 8 12.31 -21.81 -38.43
CA MET A 8 12.46 -22.06 -37.00
C MET A 8 11.12 -21.83 -36.31
N ARG A 9 10.43 -22.91 -35.94
CA ARG A 9 9.36 -22.85 -34.94
C ARG A 9 10.01 -22.52 -33.58
N LEU A 10 9.89 -21.27 -33.14
CA LEU A 10 10.25 -20.88 -31.79
C LEU A 10 9.30 -21.57 -30.79
N CYS A 11 9.88 -22.24 -29.80
CA CYS A 11 9.18 -22.88 -28.69
C CYS A 11 8.37 -21.84 -27.89
N ALA A 12 7.16 -22.19 -27.44
CA ALA A 12 6.28 -21.32 -26.63
C ALA A 12 6.92 -20.83 -25.31
N VAL A 13 8.01 -21.46 -24.85
CA VAL A 13 8.82 -21.03 -23.70
C VAL A 13 9.69 -19.80 -24.05
N CYS A 14 10.21 -19.71 -25.28
CA CYS A 14 11.00 -18.55 -25.74
C CYS A 14 10.14 -17.28 -25.91
N GLN A 15 8.88 -17.42 -26.33
CA GLN A 15 7.94 -16.30 -26.42
C GLN A 15 7.56 -15.72 -25.04
N LYS A 16 7.48 -16.58 -24.00
CA LYS A 16 7.23 -16.14 -22.61
C LYS A 16 8.42 -15.42 -21.98
N HIS A 17 9.65 -15.71 -22.41
CA HIS A 17 10.85 -15.04 -21.90
C HIS A 17 11.02 -13.64 -22.53
N ASP A 18 10.70 -13.50 -23.83
CA ASP A 18 10.69 -12.21 -24.55
C ASP A 18 9.58 -11.26 -24.04
N PHE A 19 8.47 -11.82 -23.54
CA PHE A 19 7.35 -11.09 -22.92
C PHE A 19 7.75 -10.27 -21.69
N TYR A 20 8.49 -10.85 -20.73
CA TYR A 20 8.93 -10.11 -19.55
C TYR A 20 9.94 -9.02 -19.95
N HIS A 21 10.88 -9.31 -20.87
CA HIS A 21 11.91 -8.33 -21.28
C HIS A 21 11.34 -7.08 -21.98
N ARG A 22 10.26 -7.18 -22.78
CA ARG A 22 9.64 -6.01 -23.44
C ARG A 22 8.95 -5.06 -22.47
N ILE A 23 8.29 -5.58 -21.44
CA ILE A 23 7.68 -4.78 -20.36
C ILE A 23 8.78 -4.12 -19.50
N LEU A 24 9.86 -4.86 -19.23
CA LEU A 24 11.02 -4.36 -18.49
C LEU A 24 11.71 -3.18 -19.19
N ALA A 25 11.77 -3.16 -20.52
CA ALA A 25 12.35 -2.06 -21.29
C ALA A 25 11.50 -0.78 -21.24
N HIS A 26 10.18 -0.89 -21.12
CA HIS A 26 9.28 0.27 -21.09
C HIS A 26 9.26 0.99 -19.73
N ASN A 27 9.45 0.26 -18.62
CA ASN A 27 9.54 0.84 -17.27
C ASN A 27 10.80 1.71 -17.04
N VAL A 28 11.74 1.75 -17.99
CA VAL A 28 13.00 2.50 -17.90
C VAL A 28 12.92 3.90 -18.53
N MET A 29 11.88 4.23 -19.31
CA MET A 29 11.73 5.54 -19.94
C MET A 29 10.69 6.42 -19.24
N ILE A 30 10.97 6.85 -18.02
CA ILE A 30 10.24 7.97 -17.39
C ILE A 30 11.15 9.20 -17.43
N SER A 31 10.72 10.19 -18.22
CA SER A 31 11.41 11.46 -18.43
C SER A 31 11.66 12.19 -17.11
N ARG A 32 12.88 12.71 -16.92
CA ARG A 32 13.28 13.52 -15.78
C ARG A 32 12.53 14.85 -15.81
N HIS A 33 11.42 14.96 -15.10
CA HIS A 33 10.87 16.24 -14.69
C HIS A 33 11.00 16.35 -13.17
N MET A 34 11.77 17.36 -12.72
CA MET A 34 11.84 17.72 -11.31
C MET A 34 10.48 18.30 -10.90
N ALA A 35 9.57 17.44 -10.47
CA ALA A 35 8.26 17.86 -9.97
C ALA A 35 8.41 18.39 -8.54
N ALA A 36 8.40 19.71 -8.37
CA ALA A 36 8.18 20.33 -7.07
C ALA A 36 6.79 19.96 -6.52
N ASP A 37 6.56 20.10 -5.22
CA ASP A 37 5.20 20.10 -4.66
C ASP A 37 4.41 21.21 -5.33
N LEU A 38 3.38 20.84 -6.10
CA LEU A 38 2.44 21.82 -6.62
C LEU A 38 1.62 22.32 -5.44
N VAL A 39 1.75 23.61 -5.12
CA VAL A 39 0.75 24.27 -4.29
C VAL A 39 -0.51 24.28 -5.14
N SER A 40 -1.52 23.51 -4.72
CA SER A 40 -2.78 23.45 -5.43
C SER A 40 -3.39 24.85 -5.50
N ASN A 41 -3.42 25.43 -6.70
CA ASN A 41 -4.22 26.62 -7.01
C ASN A 41 -5.70 26.26 -7.22
N ASN A 42 -6.05 24.98 -7.22
CA ASN A 42 -7.42 24.53 -7.40
C ASN A 42 -8.27 24.98 -6.19
N ARG A 43 -9.40 25.62 -6.49
CA ARG A 43 -10.46 25.83 -5.51
C ARG A 43 -11.01 24.45 -5.14
N ILE A 44 -10.87 24.07 -3.88
CA ILE A 44 -11.44 22.84 -3.33
C ILE A 44 -12.57 23.20 -2.36
N THR A 45 -13.63 22.40 -2.37
CA THR A 45 -14.74 22.49 -1.42
C THR A 45 -14.97 21.14 -0.77
N ILE A 46 -15.75 21.12 0.31
CA ILE A 46 -16.19 19.86 0.89
C ILE A 46 -17.09 19.13 -0.11
N ASP A 47 -16.95 17.82 -0.17
CA ASP A 47 -17.83 16.95 -0.92
C ASP A 47 -19.31 17.18 -0.52
N PRO A 48 -20.24 17.39 -1.47
CA PRO A 48 -21.65 17.68 -1.18
C PRO A 48 -22.35 16.61 -0.35
N ASP A 49 -22.08 15.32 -0.58
CA ASP A 49 -22.70 14.23 0.16
C ASP A 49 -22.20 14.21 1.61
N VAL A 50 -20.90 14.49 1.80
CA VAL A 50 -20.32 14.65 3.13
C VAL A 50 -20.89 15.87 3.84
N LYS A 51 -21.12 16.97 3.11
CA LYS A 51 -21.76 18.16 3.66
C LYS A 51 -23.19 17.85 4.13
N ALA A 52 -23.98 17.15 3.32
CA ALA A 52 -25.36 16.80 3.66
C ALA A 52 -25.44 16.01 4.98
N VAL A 53 -24.60 14.97 5.15
CA VAL A 53 -24.61 14.17 6.40
C VAL A 53 -24.05 14.91 7.62
N LEU A 54 -23.19 15.93 7.42
CA LEU A 54 -22.72 16.80 8.49
C LEU A 54 -23.81 17.80 8.91
N ASP A 55 -24.50 18.41 7.95
CA ASP A 55 -25.58 19.36 8.20
C ASP A 55 -26.78 18.67 8.87
N ALA A 56 -27.07 17.42 8.48
CA ALA A 56 -28.06 16.56 9.14
C ALA A 56 -27.64 16.09 10.55
N GLY A 57 -26.38 16.29 10.95
CA GLY A 57 -25.87 15.88 12.26
C GLY A 57 -25.65 14.38 12.42
N GLU A 58 -25.76 13.60 11.34
CA GLU A 58 -25.58 12.14 11.34
C GLU A 58 -24.12 11.75 11.63
N VAL A 59 -23.19 12.59 11.16
CA VAL A 59 -21.75 12.38 11.33
C VAL A 59 -21.11 13.63 11.94
N LYS A 60 -20.11 13.43 12.82
CA LYS A 60 -19.27 14.53 13.34
C LYS A 60 -18.08 14.74 12.42
N HIS A 61 -17.53 15.95 12.32
CA HIS A 61 -16.30 16.21 11.54
C HIS A 61 -15.17 15.23 11.87
N ARG A 62 -14.99 14.86 13.15
CA ARG A 62 -13.97 13.90 13.61
C ARG A 62 -14.25 12.43 13.26
N ALA A 63 -15.37 12.15 12.62
CA ALA A 63 -15.84 10.83 12.22
C ALA A 63 -16.25 10.83 10.73
N HIS A 64 -15.83 11.84 9.96
CA HIS A 64 -16.16 11.96 8.54
C HIS A 64 -15.80 10.68 7.76
N PRO A 65 -16.52 10.35 6.68
CA PRO A 65 -16.37 9.08 5.95
C PRO A 65 -14.95 8.84 5.42
N GLY A 66 -14.17 9.89 5.18
CA GLY A 66 -12.77 9.81 4.73
C GLY A 66 -11.76 9.29 5.76
N ILE A 67 -12.13 9.14 7.04
CA ILE A 67 -11.21 8.61 8.07
C ILE A 67 -11.03 7.10 7.88
N MET A 68 -9.82 6.67 7.53
CA MET A 68 -9.47 5.26 7.31
C MET A 68 -8.65 4.68 8.47
N GLN A 69 -8.32 5.49 9.48
CA GLN A 69 -7.62 5.01 10.67
C GLN A 69 -8.46 4.02 11.48
N VAL A 70 -7.82 2.94 11.89
CA VAL A 70 -8.35 2.05 12.93
C VAL A 70 -7.75 2.42 14.29
N LYS A 71 -8.46 2.08 15.37
CA LYS A 71 -7.88 2.15 16.72
C LYS A 71 -6.70 1.19 16.83
N LYS A 72 -5.90 1.34 17.89
CA LYS A 72 -4.78 0.43 18.18
C LYS A 72 -5.24 -1.02 18.08
N VAL A 73 -4.65 -1.75 17.13
CA VAL A 73 -5.04 -3.13 16.83
C VAL A 73 -4.43 -4.08 17.84
N LYS A 74 -5.23 -5.03 18.31
CA LYS A 74 -4.81 -6.15 19.15
C LYS A 74 -5.18 -7.44 18.43
N LEU A 75 -4.43 -8.51 18.70
CA LEU A 75 -4.82 -9.84 18.23
C LEU A 75 -6.16 -10.26 18.85
N PRO A 76 -6.98 -11.05 18.14
CA PRO A 76 -8.16 -11.66 18.71
C PRO A 76 -7.81 -12.48 19.97
N PRO A 77 -8.66 -12.47 21.02
CA PRO A 77 -8.37 -13.19 22.27
C PRO A 77 -8.03 -14.67 22.05
N ARG A 78 -8.82 -15.37 21.24
CA ARG A 78 -8.61 -16.79 20.89
C ARG A 78 -7.21 -17.03 20.31
N LEU A 79 -6.82 -16.26 19.29
CA LEU A 79 -5.48 -16.33 18.70
C LEU A 79 -4.38 -16.04 19.72
N LEU A 80 -4.57 -15.03 20.58
CA LEU A 80 -3.58 -14.68 21.59
C LEU A 80 -3.37 -15.82 22.61
N GLU A 81 -4.45 -16.51 22.99
CA GLU A 81 -4.40 -17.68 23.86
C GLU A 81 -3.63 -18.82 23.21
N SER A 82 -3.91 -19.15 21.94
CA SER A 82 -3.18 -20.18 21.20
C SER A 82 -1.69 -19.86 21.11
N VAL A 83 -1.33 -18.60 20.84
CA VAL A 83 0.08 -18.17 20.81
C VAL A 83 0.75 -18.36 22.17
N ASN A 84 0.09 -17.98 23.26
CA ASN A 84 0.63 -18.13 24.61
C ASN A 84 0.85 -19.61 24.95
N LEU A 85 -0.08 -20.48 24.59
CA LEU A 85 0.06 -21.92 24.77
C LEU A 85 1.27 -22.48 24.01
N LEU A 86 1.47 -22.07 22.75
CA LEU A 86 2.65 -22.48 21.97
C LEU A 86 3.97 -21.97 22.59
N ILE A 87 3.99 -20.77 23.17
CA ILE A 87 5.15 -20.24 23.91
C ILE A 87 5.48 -21.11 25.13
N GLU A 88 4.47 -21.61 25.82
CA GLU A 88 4.65 -22.46 26.99
C GLU A 88 5.11 -23.88 26.60
N LYS A 89 4.54 -24.45 25.53
CA LYS A 89 4.91 -25.78 25.02
C LYS A 89 6.30 -25.84 24.42
N TYR A 90 6.72 -24.79 23.72
CA TYR A 90 7.98 -24.74 22.99
C TYR A 90 8.90 -23.64 23.53
N PRO A 91 9.41 -23.78 24.77
CA PRO A 91 10.24 -22.75 25.39
C PRO A 91 11.54 -22.57 24.61
N MET A 92 11.91 -21.31 24.37
CA MET A 92 13.13 -20.96 23.66
C MET A 92 13.97 -19.93 24.44
N SER A 93 15.26 -20.21 24.58
CA SER A 93 16.20 -19.28 25.19
C SER A 93 16.34 -17.99 24.36
N LYS A 94 16.32 -16.85 25.07
CA LYS A 94 16.40 -15.50 24.48
C LYS A 94 15.34 -15.25 23.39
N LEU A 95 14.14 -15.81 23.56
CA LEU A 95 13.04 -15.73 22.58
C LEU A 95 12.77 -14.30 22.10
N LYS A 96 12.59 -13.36 23.03
CA LYS A 96 12.32 -11.94 22.71
C LYS A 96 13.42 -11.32 21.85
N GLU A 97 14.68 -11.56 22.22
CA GLU A 97 15.83 -11.00 21.52
C GLU A 97 15.93 -11.56 20.10
N LYS A 98 15.83 -12.89 19.95
CA LYS A 98 15.90 -13.58 18.65
C LYS A 98 14.74 -13.21 17.74
N ALA A 99 13.52 -13.11 18.27
CA ALA A 99 12.35 -12.68 17.52
C ALA A 99 12.51 -11.22 17.04
N GLY A 100 13.04 -10.34 17.90
CA GLY A 100 13.36 -8.96 17.52
C GLY A 100 14.51 -8.84 16.51
N GLN A 101 15.48 -9.76 16.51
CA GLN A 101 16.51 -9.85 15.46
C GLN A 101 15.89 -10.29 14.13
N MET A 102 15.03 -11.31 14.15
CA MET A 102 14.31 -11.79 12.96
C MET A 102 13.43 -10.68 12.35
N ALA A 103 12.62 -10.00 13.17
CA ALA A 103 11.75 -8.91 12.70
C ALA A 103 12.55 -7.76 12.05
N ARG A 104 13.68 -7.37 12.64
CA ARG A 104 14.57 -6.34 12.06
C ARG A 104 15.21 -6.81 10.76
N TYR A 105 15.64 -8.07 10.67
CA TYR A 105 16.19 -8.64 9.44
C TYR A 105 15.16 -8.62 8.30
N LEU A 106 13.91 -9.03 8.58
CA LEU A 106 12.82 -8.98 7.61
C LEU A 106 12.51 -7.54 7.18
N GLN A 107 12.50 -6.60 8.13
CA GLN A 107 12.28 -5.18 7.83
C GLN A 107 13.41 -4.58 6.98
N SER A 108 14.65 -5.06 7.09
CA SER A 108 15.79 -4.56 6.32
C SER A 108 15.96 -5.20 4.95
N ARG A 109 15.10 -6.18 4.58
CA ARG A 109 15.14 -6.85 3.27
C ARG A 109 15.10 -5.83 2.13
N GLN A 110 15.93 -6.06 1.12
CA GLN A 110 15.94 -5.31 -0.13
C GLN A 110 15.55 -6.24 -1.29
N LEU A 111 15.17 -5.64 -2.41
CA LEU A 111 15.01 -6.39 -3.66
C LEU A 111 16.37 -6.98 -4.10
N PRO A 112 16.38 -8.19 -4.68
CA PRO A 112 17.57 -8.73 -5.32
C PRO A 112 18.00 -7.83 -6.48
N MET A 113 19.31 -7.59 -6.61
CA MET A 113 19.88 -6.86 -7.74
C MET A 113 19.81 -7.73 -9.00
N GLU A 114 19.29 -7.18 -10.09
CA GLU A 114 19.13 -7.92 -11.33
C GLU A 114 20.47 -8.11 -12.05
N GLY A 115 20.58 -9.14 -12.89
CA GLY A 115 21.84 -9.56 -13.49
C GLY A 115 22.56 -8.46 -14.29
N ASP A 116 21.82 -7.66 -15.05
CA ASP A 116 22.41 -6.58 -15.85
C ASP A 116 22.81 -5.36 -15.00
N GLU A 117 22.04 -5.05 -13.95
CA GLU A 117 22.42 -4.04 -12.95
C GLU A 117 23.71 -4.45 -12.22
N LEU A 118 23.81 -5.72 -11.85
CA LEU A 118 25.00 -6.28 -11.20
C LEU A 118 26.23 -6.21 -12.12
N LYS A 119 26.09 -6.56 -13.40
CA LYS A 119 27.16 -6.42 -14.40
C LYS A 119 27.61 -4.96 -14.54
N TYR A 120 26.65 -4.04 -14.69
CA TYR A 120 26.94 -2.62 -14.79
C TYR A 120 27.68 -2.09 -13.55
N LYS A 121 27.19 -2.42 -12.35
CA LYS A 121 27.81 -2.00 -11.09
C LYS A 121 29.21 -2.62 -10.91
N THR A 122 29.39 -3.88 -11.32
CA THR A 122 30.69 -4.54 -11.34
C THR A 122 31.67 -3.80 -12.23
N GLN A 123 31.27 -3.43 -13.45
CA GLN A 123 32.09 -2.63 -14.37
C GLN A 123 32.46 -1.26 -13.77
N GLN A 124 31.49 -0.58 -13.14
CA GLN A 124 31.73 0.71 -12.50
C GLN A 124 32.74 0.63 -11.35
N ILE A 125 32.64 -0.40 -10.50
CA ILE A 125 33.60 -0.63 -9.41
C ILE A 125 34.96 -1.00 -9.99
N HIS A 126 35.01 -1.88 -11.00
CA HIS A 126 36.24 -2.29 -11.64
C HIS A 126 36.99 -1.09 -12.23
N ASN A 127 36.31 -0.22 -12.99
CA ASN A 127 36.89 0.99 -13.55
C ASN A 127 37.46 1.94 -12.47
N LYS A 128 36.80 2.04 -11.30
CA LYS A 128 37.33 2.83 -10.16
C LYS A 128 38.57 2.19 -9.53
N VAL A 129 38.57 0.86 -9.39
CA VAL A 129 39.71 0.11 -8.85
C VAL A 129 40.92 0.25 -9.76
N THR A 130 40.74 0.14 -11.08
CA THR A 130 41.84 0.23 -12.05
C THR A 130 42.36 1.66 -12.21
N ALA A 131 41.50 2.67 -12.13
CA ALA A 131 41.90 4.08 -12.18
C ALA A 131 42.72 4.50 -10.95
N ASN A 132 42.42 3.94 -9.77
CA ASN A 132 43.09 4.32 -8.52
C ASN A 132 44.48 3.69 -8.32
N ASP A 133 44.86 2.66 -9.07
CA ASP A 133 46.12 1.93 -8.80
C ASP A 133 47.37 2.63 -9.38
N ASN A 134 47.22 3.63 -10.28
CA ASN A 134 48.29 4.48 -10.83
C ASN A 134 49.57 3.73 -11.29
N ILE A 135 49.40 2.55 -11.89
CA ILE A 135 50.49 1.66 -12.34
C ILE A 135 50.83 1.96 -13.80
N ASP A 136 52.13 2.16 -14.09
CA ASP A 136 52.65 2.23 -15.45
C ASP A 136 52.66 0.84 -16.09
N ARG A 137 51.93 0.71 -17.20
CA ARG A 137 51.68 -0.55 -17.90
C ARG A 137 52.62 -0.78 -19.08
N SER A 138 53.42 0.23 -19.44
CA SER A 138 54.18 0.26 -20.69
C SER A 138 55.32 -0.75 -20.77
N ALA A 139 55.79 -1.25 -19.63
CA ALA A 139 56.92 -2.19 -19.52
C ALA A 139 56.56 -3.54 -18.87
N MET A 140 55.27 -3.85 -18.69
CA MET A 140 54.82 -5.08 -18.01
C MET A 140 54.81 -6.28 -18.97
N THR A 141 55.23 -7.44 -18.47
CA THR A 141 55.08 -8.73 -19.17
C THR A 141 53.63 -9.22 -19.13
N GLU A 142 53.29 -10.17 -20.02
CA GLU A 142 51.95 -10.78 -20.05
C GLU A 142 51.57 -11.45 -18.73
N ILE A 143 52.54 -12.09 -18.05
CA ILE A 143 52.34 -12.73 -16.74
C ILE A 143 52.05 -11.67 -15.65
N GLU A 144 52.78 -10.56 -15.65
CA GLU A 144 52.56 -9.47 -14.69
C GLU A 144 51.22 -8.76 -14.93
N MET A 145 50.81 -8.64 -16.20
CA MET A 145 49.49 -8.14 -16.60
C MET A 145 48.36 -9.03 -16.10
N ASP A 146 48.47 -10.35 -16.25
CA ASP A 146 47.48 -11.31 -15.76
C ASP A 146 47.37 -11.30 -14.22
N GLN A 147 48.51 -11.21 -13.52
CA GLN A 147 48.54 -11.10 -12.06
C GLN A 147 47.88 -9.79 -11.59
N LEU A 148 48.12 -8.69 -12.30
CA LEU A 148 47.52 -7.41 -11.98
C LEU A 148 46.01 -7.40 -12.23
N GLU A 149 45.55 -7.98 -13.34
CA GLU A 149 44.14 -8.13 -13.65
C GLU A 149 43.42 -8.99 -12.60
N LYS A 150 44.05 -10.08 -12.15
CA LYS A 150 43.55 -10.90 -11.05
C LYS A 150 43.41 -10.08 -9.76
N LYS A 151 44.44 -9.29 -9.41
CA LYS A 151 44.41 -8.40 -8.23
C LYS A 151 43.28 -7.37 -8.34
N TRP A 152 43.03 -6.79 -9.51
CA TRP A 152 41.91 -5.87 -9.72
C TRP A 152 40.56 -6.57 -9.62
N LYS A 153 40.41 -7.79 -10.16
CA LYS A 153 39.20 -8.60 -10.00
C LYS A 153 38.93 -8.91 -8.53
N ASP A 154 39.94 -9.30 -7.76
CA ASP A 154 39.81 -9.59 -6.32
C ASP A 154 39.43 -8.34 -5.51
N LYS A 155 40.06 -7.19 -5.80
CA LYS A 155 39.68 -5.89 -5.21
C LYS A 155 38.25 -5.49 -5.59
N THR A 156 37.87 -5.67 -6.85
CA THR A 156 36.52 -5.40 -7.37
C THR A 156 35.49 -6.25 -6.65
N LEU A 157 35.71 -7.56 -6.54
CA LEU A 157 34.83 -8.48 -5.83
C LEU A 157 34.70 -8.12 -4.34
N THR A 158 35.82 -7.74 -3.71
CA THR A 158 35.82 -7.27 -2.32
C THR A 158 34.97 -6.01 -2.13
N GLN A 159 35.06 -5.05 -3.05
CA GLN A 159 34.22 -3.83 -3.00
C GLN A 159 32.76 -4.13 -3.35
N LEU A 160 32.50 -5.01 -4.32
CA LEU A 160 31.16 -5.45 -4.67
C LEU A 160 30.46 -6.10 -3.46
N ASN A 161 31.17 -6.98 -2.75
CA ASN A 161 30.67 -7.63 -1.54
C ASN A 161 30.38 -6.66 -0.38
N LYS A 162 30.94 -5.45 -0.39
CA LYS A 162 30.66 -4.41 0.61
C LYS A 162 29.52 -3.46 0.20
N THR A 163 29.19 -3.39 -1.08
CA THR A 163 28.32 -2.34 -1.64
C THR A 163 27.02 -2.87 -2.26
N VAL A 164 26.92 -4.19 -2.49
CA VAL A 164 25.72 -4.85 -3.00
C VAL A 164 25.06 -5.62 -1.88
N TYR A 165 23.74 -5.54 -1.81
CA TYR A 165 22.95 -6.36 -0.91
C TYR A 165 22.89 -7.81 -1.43
N HIS A 166 23.38 -8.77 -0.64
CA HIS A 166 23.32 -10.19 -0.97
C HIS A 166 21.99 -10.78 -0.55
N TRP A 167 21.02 -10.68 -1.44
CA TRP A 167 19.76 -11.37 -1.28
C TRP A 167 19.98 -12.88 -1.17
N LYS A 168 19.36 -13.51 -0.19
CA LYS A 168 19.34 -14.97 -0.01
C LYS A 168 17.92 -15.42 0.33
N PRO A 169 17.50 -16.59 -0.15
CA PRO A 169 16.21 -17.15 0.23
C PRO A 169 16.22 -17.47 1.73
N ILE A 170 15.10 -17.19 2.41
CA ILE A 170 14.92 -17.54 3.81
C ILE A 170 14.31 -18.94 3.85
N GLN A 171 15.06 -19.91 4.36
CA GLN A 171 14.50 -21.22 4.68
C GLN A 171 13.89 -21.15 6.08
N TYR A 172 12.57 -21.11 6.16
CA TYR A 172 11.81 -21.15 7.41
C TYR A 172 11.71 -22.58 7.92
N SER A 173 12.56 -22.90 8.88
CA SER A 173 12.43 -24.08 9.75
C SER A 173 11.44 -23.82 10.87
N ALA A 174 10.99 -24.85 11.59
CA ALA A 174 10.12 -24.72 12.77
C ALA A 174 10.60 -23.64 13.75
N SER A 175 11.89 -23.62 14.07
CA SER A 175 12.49 -22.60 14.95
C SER A 175 12.40 -21.18 14.40
N LYS A 176 12.66 -20.96 13.10
CA LYS A 176 12.56 -19.64 12.47
C LYS A 176 11.12 -19.21 12.27
N GLY A 177 10.23 -20.14 11.92
CA GLY A 177 8.80 -19.89 11.86
C GLY A 177 8.24 -19.49 13.22
N PHE A 178 8.73 -20.11 14.31
CA PHE A 178 8.38 -19.69 15.66
C PHE A 178 8.92 -18.29 16.00
N LEU A 179 10.15 -17.95 15.61
CA LEU A 179 10.66 -16.57 15.75
C LEU A 179 9.86 -15.56 14.93
N TYR A 180 9.41 -15.95 13.72
CA TYR A 180 8.54 -15.14 12.88
C TYR A 180 7.20 -14.91 13.57
N LEU A 181 6.54 -15.97 14.07
CA LEU A 181 5.30 -15.90 14.84
C LEU A 181 5.40 -14.82 15.93
N ILE A 182 6.43 -14.90 16.77
CA ILE A 182 6.62 -14.00 17.90
C ILE A 182 6.97 -12.56 17.46
N GLY A 183 7.79 -12.42 16.42
CA GLY A 183 8.28 -11.12 15.95
C GLY A 183 7.34 -10.37 15.01
N ARG A 184 6.44 -11.07 14.31
CA ARG A 184 5.69 -10.53 13.16
C ARG A 184 4.18 -10.73 13.20
N LEU A 185 3.64 -11.77 13.84
CA LEU A 185 2.19 -12.06 13.78
C LEU A 185 1.32 -10.84 14.09
N ALA A 186 1.57 -10.16 15.22
CA ALA A 186 0.80 -8.98 15.62
C ALA A 186 0.96 -7.80 14.66
N ASN A 187 2.16 -7.65 14.06
CA ASN A 187 2.44 -6.62 13.07
C ASN A 187 1.63 -6.90 11.79
N ASP A 188 1.79 -8.09 11.23
CA ASP A 188 1.20 -8.47 9.94
C ASP A 188 -0.33 -8.50 10.03
N TYR A 189 -0.88 -9.06 11.12
CA TYR A 189 -2.30 -9.02 11.41
C TYR A 189 -2.83 -7.58 11.43
N SER A 190 -2.12 -6.67 12.11
CA SER A 190 -2.58 -5.27 12.20
C SER A 190 -2.59 -4.54 10.86
N VAL A 191 -1.62 -4.84 9.99
CA VAL A 191 -1.54 -4.29 8.65
C VAL A 191 -2.70 -4.80 7.81
N MET A 192 -2.92 -6.11 7.79
CA MET A 192 -4.01 -6.71 7.01
C MET A 192 -5.38 -6.27 7.53
N TYR A 193 -5.58 -6.24 8.85
CA TYR A 193 -6.80 -5.72 9.46
C TYR A 193 -7.06 -4.27 9.04
N ARG A 194 -6.03 -3.40 9.08
CA ARG A 194 -6.15 -2.00 8.63
C ARG A 194 -6.54 -1.89 7.15
N ILE A 195 -5.98 -2.72 6.27
CA ILE A 195 -6.30 -2.70 4.84
C ILE A 195 -7.73 -3.19 4.60
N PHE A 196 -8.11 -4.32 5.22
CA PHE A 196 -9.44 -4.92 5.08
C PHE A 196 -10.55 -4.04 5.67
N SER A 197 -10.33 -3.40 6.83
CA SER A 197 -11.28 -2.43 7.37
C SER A 197 -11.53 -1.25 6.44
N GLU A 198 -10.52 -0.82 5.67
CA GLU A 198 -10.71 0.22 4.66
C GLU A 198 -11.53 -0.28 3.47
N MET A 199 -11.30 -1.53 3.03
CA MET A 199 -12.11 -2.16 1.98
C MET A 199 -13.56 -2.30 2.41
N GLU A 200 -13.82 -2.87 3.58
CA GLU A 200 -15.16 -3.04 4.13
C GLU A 200 -15.87 -1.69 4.30
N LYS A 201 -15.17 -0.67 4.80
CA LYS A 201 -15.76 0.66 4.97
C LYS A 201 -16.18 1.29 3.63
N ARG A 202 -15.36 1.12 2.59
CA ARG A 202 -15.58 1.74 1.27
C ARG A 202 -16.54 0.94 0.39
N VAL A 203 -16.61 -0.38 0.59
CA VAL A 203 -17.49 -1.29 -0.15
C VAL A 203 -18.18 -2.24 0.85
N PRO A 204 -19.15 -1.76 1.65
CA PRO A 204 -19.79 -2.58 2.68
C PRO A 204 -20.49 -3.84 2.14
N GLN A 205 -20.91 -3.80 0.87
CA GLN A 205 -21.50 -4.92 0.15
C GLN A 205 -20.49 -6.00 -0.26
N PHE A 206 -19.18 -5.71 -0.24
CA PHE A 206 -18.17 -6.70 -0.52
C PHE A 206 -18.03 -7.65 0.68
N LYS A 207 -18.62 -8.84 0.53
CA LYS A 207 -18.59 -9.94 1.48
C LYS A 207 -17.95 -11.16 0.78
N PRO A 208 -16.61 -11.29 0.79
CA PRO A 208 -15.93 -12.37 0.09
C PRO A 208 -16.31 -13.72 0.69
N HIS A 209 -16.53 -14.71 -0.18
CA HIS A 209 -16.76 -16.10 0.24
C HIS A 209 -15.50 -16.94 0.22
N THR A 210 -14.55 -16.59 -0.65
CA THR A 210 -13.32 -17.36 -0.86
C THR A 210 -12.08 -16.47 -0.73
N LEU A 211 -11.12 -16.93 0.08
CA LEU A 211 -9.81 -16.28 0.28
C LEU A 211 -8.71 -17.15 -0.32
N PHE A 212 -7.83 -16.55 -1.13
CA PHE A 212 -6.53 -17.11 -1.49
C PHE A 212 -5.42 -16.29 -0.83
N ASP A 213 -4.60 -16.92 0.01
CA ASP A 213 -3.48 -16.28 0.70
C ASP A 213 -2.15 -16.87 0.22
N PHE A 214 -1.39 -16.10 -0.56
CA PHE A 214 -0.10 -16.49 -1.12
C PHE A 214 1.05 -16.01 -0.23
N GLY A 215 1.94 -16.92 0.15
CA GLY A 215 2.91 -16.67 1.20
C GLY A 215 2.23 -16.55 2.55
N SER A 216 1.28 -17.44 2.84
CA SER A 216 0.38 -17.32 4.00
C SER A 216 1.08 -17.33 5.36
N GLY A 217 2.32 -17.82 5.42
CA GLY A 217 3.15 -17.84 6.62
C GLY A 217 2.44 -18.51 7.80
N VAL A 218 2.38 -17.78 8.91
CA VAL A 218 1.69 -18.21 10.14
C VAL A 218 0.18 -17.89 10.16
N GLY A 219 -0.40 -17.48 9.03
CA GLY A 219 -1.85 -17.25 8.86
C GLY A 219 -2.36 -15.88 9.34
N SER A 220 -1.50 -14.86 9.41
CA SER A 220 -1.90 -13.51 9.88
C SER A 220 -2.99 -12.87 9.02
N THR A 221 -2.91 -13.01 7.69
CA THR A 221 -3.93 -12.56 6.73
C THR A 221 -5.26 -13.25 6.98
N LEU A 222 -5.26 -14.58 7.14
CA LEU A 222 -6.47 -15.37 7.35
C LEU A 222 -7.21 -14.93 8.62
N TRP A 223 -6.49 -14.72 9.73
CA TRP A 223 -7.08 -14.20 10.97
C TRP A 223 -7.63 -12.79 10.81
N ALA A 224 -6.92 -11.90 10.10
CA ALA A 224 -7.38 -10.55 9.85
C ALA A 224 -8.65 -10.53 8.97
N ALA A 225 -8.70 -11.37 7.94
CA ALA A 225 -9.85 -11.48 7.05
C ALA A 225 -11.10 -11.96 7.79
N ASN A 226 -10.97 -13.00 8.62
CA ASN A 226 -12.07 -13.51 9.44
C ASN A 226 -12.48 -12.55 10.58
N SER A 227 -11.63 -11.58 10.95
CA SER A 227 -12.00 -10.55 11.92
C SER A 227 -12.79 -9.38 11.30
N VAL A 228 -12.76 -9.24 9.97
CA VAL A 228 -13.49 -8.19 9.24
C VAL A 228 -14.74 -8.77 8.57
N TRP A 229 -14.65 -9.98 8.03
CA TRP A 229 -15.72 -10.64 7.28
C TRP A 229 -16.18 -11.95 7.96
N GLU A 230 -16.46 -11.85 9.26
CA GLU A 230 -16.67 -12.99 10.18
C GLU A 230 -17.49 -14.15 9.63
N THR A 231 -18.62 -13.87 8.97
CA THR A 231 -19.57 -14.92 8.55
C THR A 231 -19.61 -15.16 7.05
N SER A 232 -18.99 -14.32 6.22
CA SER A 232 -19.08 -14.48 4.77
C SER A 232 -18.03 -15.44 4.22
N LEU A 233 -16.85 -15.51 4.83
CA LEU A 233 -15.76 -16.37 4.37
C LEU A 233 -16.06 -17.84 4.67
N GLN A 234 -16.14 -18.66 3.62
CA GLN A 234 -16.48 -20.08 3.70
C GLN A 234 -15.33 -20.99 3.26
N GLU A 235 -14.36 -20.47 2.50
CA GLU A 235 -13.21 -21.25 2.01
C GLU A 235 -11.91 -20.43 2.09
N HIS A 236 -10.86 -21.06 2.58
CA HIS A 236 -9.53 -20.45 2.74
C HIS A 236 -8.46 -21.32 2.08
N TYR A 237 -7.83 -20.80 1.04
CA TYR A 237 -6.75 -21.48 0.31
C TYR A 237 -5.42 -20.79 0.60
N CYS A 238 -4.64 -21.38 1.50
CA CYS A 238 -3.38 -20.85 2.00
C CYS A 238 -2.20 -21.56 1.34
N VAL A 239 -1.33 -20.81 0.67
CA VAL A 239 -0.14 -21.32 0.00
C VAL A 239 1.11 -20.77 0.66
N ASP A 240 1.97 -21.65 1.19
CA ASP A 240 3.29 -21.28 1.69
C ASP A 240 4.33 -22.36 1.40
N SER A 241 5.49 -21.97 0.88
CA SER A 241 6.57 -22.91 0.54
C SER A 241 7.13 -23.66 1.77
N SER A 242 6.98 -23.12 2.98
CA SER A 242 7.42 -23.74 4.23
C SER A 242 6.30 -24.59 4.86
N ALA A 243 6.57 -25.90 4.95
CA ALA A 243 5.74 -26.82 5.73
C ALA A 243 5.61 -26.35 7.19
N ASP A 244 6.72 -25.92 7.78
CA ASP A 244 6.80 -25.56 9.19
C ASP A 244 5.96 -24.32 9.51
N MET A 245 5.94 -23.31 8.62
CA MET A 245 5.07 -22.14 8.76
C MET A 245 3.60 -22.55 8.70
N SER A 246 3.25 -23.43 7.75
CA SER A 246 1.89 -23.97 7.62
C SER A 246 1.46 -24.80 8.84
N THR A 247 2.37 -25.57 9.44
CA THR A 247 2.12 -26.31 10.68
C THR A 247 1.84 -25.36 11.84
N ILE A 248 2.64 -24.30 12.00
CA ILE A 248 2.39 -23.26 13.02
C ILE A 248 1.03 -22.59 12.79
N ALA A 249 0.72 -22.21 11.55
CA ALA A 249 -0.57 -21.60 11.20
C ALA A 249 -1.75 -22.51 11.58
N ARG A 250 -1.63 -23.81 11.26
CA ARG A 250 -2.61 -24.83 11.64
C ARG A 250 -2.77 -24.93 13.15
N LEU A 251 -1.69 -25.03 13.92
CA LEU A 251 -1.75 -25.08 15.37
C LEU A 251 -2.47 -23.86 15.96
N LEU A 252 -2.24 -22.66 15.43
CA LEU A 252 -2.95 -21.46 15.87
C LEU A 252 -4.46 -21.54 15.61
N LEU A 253 -4.88 -22.18 14.52
CA LEU A 253 -6.29 -22.40 14.19
C LEU A 253 -6.93 -23.50 15.04
N GLN A 254 -6.13 -24.42 15.57
CA GLN A 254 -6.58 -25.51 16.44
C GLN A 254 -6.36 -25.19 17.94
N ASP A 255 -6.37 -23.90 18.30
CA ASP A 255 -6.19 -23.44 19.68
C ASP A 255 -4.88 -23.91 20.36
N GLY A 256 -3.85 -24.22 19.57
CA GLY A 256 -2.55 -24.70 20.01
C GLY A 256 -2.46 -26.19 20.33
N GLU A 257 -3.49 -26.97 19.99
CA GLU A 257 -3.56 -28.44 20.18
C GLU A 257 -3.87 -29.12 18.83
N GLU A 258 -3.12 -30.15 18.44
CA GLU A 258 -3.27 -30.77 17.10
C GLU A 258 -4.59 -31.53 16.94
N GLU A 259 -5.16 -32.00 18.05
CA GLU A 259 -6.39 -32.79 18.10
C GLU A 259 -7.66 -31.93 17.96
N ASN A 260 -7.55 -30.62 18.17
CA ASN A 260 -8.70 -29.73 18.06
C ASN A 260 -9.10 -29.51 16.60
N GLU A 261 -10.39 -29.26 16.38
CA GLU A 261 -10.86 -28.82 15.06
C GLU A 261 -10.36 -27.40 14.75
N MET A 262 -10.25 -27.09 13.45
CA MET A 262 -9.92 -25.74 13.00
C MET A 262 -11.04 -24.77 13.42
N CYS A 263 -10.66 -23.61 13.94
CA CYS A 263 -11.61 -22.57 14.36
C CYS A 263 -12.40 -21.93 13.21
N PHE A 264 -11.92 -22.08 11.97
CA PHE A 264 -12.59 -21.62 10.75
C PHE A 264 -12.85 -22.79 9.80
N PRO A 265 -13.95 -22.74 9.03
CA PRO A 265 -14.30 -23.78 8.08
C PRO A 265 -13.36 -23.80 6.86
N ASN A 266 -13.20 -24.98 6.28
CA ASN A 266 -12.57 -25.23 4.98
C ASN A 266 -11.23 -24.50 4.77
N VAL A 267 -10.30 -24.67 5.71
CA VAL A 267 -8.94 -24.12 5.59
C VAL A 267 -8.01 -25.16 4.95
N TYR A 268 -7.46 -24.83 3.79
CA TYR A 268 -6.57 -25.69 3.01
C TYR A 268 -5.16 -25.10 2.95
N PHE A 269 -4.21 -25.78 3.57
CA PHE A 269 -2.78 -25.46 3.45
C PHE A 269 -2.15 -26.23 2.30
N ARG A 270 -1.36 -25.55 1.47
CA ARG A 270 -0.64 -26.12 0.32
C ARG A 270 0.75 -25.52 0.20
N GLN A 271 1.71 -26.31 -0.28
CA GLN A 271 3.09 -25.83 -0.49
C GLN A 271 3.33 -25.22 -1.86
N TYR A 272 2.46 -25.54 -2.82
CA TYR A 272 2.64 -25.19 -4.21
C TYR A 272 1.43 -24.41 -4.73
N PHE A 273 1.72 -23.49 -5.64
CA PHE A 273 0.69 -22.74 -6.34
C PHE A 273 -0.18 -23.71 -7.16
N PRO A 274 -1.52 -23.58 -7.14
CA PRO A 274 -2.39 -24.50 -7.87
C PRO A 274 -2.20 -24.36 -9.38
N PRO A 275 -2.02 -25.47 -10.12
CA PRO A 275 -1.71 -25.42 -11.55
C PRO A 275 -2.93 -25.02 -12.41
N SER A 276 -4.14 -25.36 -11.97
CA SER A 276 -5.36 -24.96 -12.66
C SER A 276 -5.58 -23.46 -12.50
N ILE A 277 -5.96 -22.75 -13.56
CA ILE A 277 -6.36 -21.33 -13.52
C ILE A 277 -7.88 -21.14 -13.43
N GLN A 278 -8.66 -22.22 -13.48
CA GLN A 278 -10.13 -22.15 -13.55
C GLN A 278 -10.76 -21.64 -12.25
N ASN A 279 -10.26 -22.12 -11.10
CA ASN A 279 -10.77 -21.69 -9.80
C ASN A 279 -10.31 -20.25 -9.53
N LYS A 280 -11.25 -19.32 -9.39
CA LYS A 280 -11.00 -17.94 -8.97
C LYS A 280 -11.48 -17.74 -7.54
N TYR A 281 -10.94 -16.73 -6.88
CA TYR A 281 -11.21 -16.39 -5.48
C TYR A 281 -11.66 -14.94 -5.38
N ASP A 282 -12.65 -14.66 -4.54
CA ASP A 282 -13.18 -13.31 -4.34
C ASP A 282 -12.10 -12.35 -3.85
N LEU A 283 -11.29 -12.80 -2.89
CA LEU A 283 -10.17 -12.07 -2.33
C LEU A 283 -8.87 -12.88 -2.51
N VAL A 284 -7.91 -12.30 -3.21
CA VAL A 284 -6.54 -12.84 -3.33
C VAL A 284 -5.59 -11.91 -2.60
N VAL A 285 -4.67 -12.46 -1.81
CA VAL A 285 -3.72 -11.69 -0.99
C VAL A 285 -2.31 -12.23 -1.16
N SER A 286 -1.34 -11.31 -1.19
CA SER A 286 0.08 -11.61 -1.01
C SER A 286 0.68 -10.55 -0.08
N ALA A 287 0.87 -10.92 1.19
CA ALA A 287 1.35 -10.02 2.23
C ALA A 287 2.77 -10.40 2.69
N PHE A 288 3.71 -9.46 2.57
CA PHE A 288 5.12 -9.61 2.97
C PHE A 288 5.89 -10.73 2.23
N THR A 289 5.48 -11.04 1.00
CA THR A 289 6.00 -12.16 0.20
C THR A 289 6.81 -11.71 -1.02
N LEU A 290 6.53 -10.55 -1.61
CA LEU A 290 7.19 -10.09 -2.83
C LEU A 290 8.70 -9.91 -2.64
N LEU A 291 9.13 -9.42 -1.47
CA LEU A 291 10.56 -9.33 -1.11
C LEU A 291 11.23 -10.70 -0.89
N GLU A 292 10.45 -11.78 -0.80
CA GLU A 292 10.94 -13.16 -0.66
C GLU A 292 11.12 -13.89 -2.00
N LEU A 293 10.76 -13.25 -3.11
CA LEU A 293 10.95 -13.83 -4.44
C LEU A 293 12.33 -13.44 -5.04
N PRO A 294 13.00 -14.38 -5.74
CA PRO A 294 14.43 -14.31 -6.02
C PRO A 294 14.82 -13.35 -7.15
N SER A 295 13.86 -12.89 -7.95
CA SER A 295 14.08 -11.97 -9.07
C SER A 295 12.80 -11.23 -9.43
N GLN A 296 12.93 -10.15 -10.19
CA GLN A 296 11.82 -9.43 -10.79
C GLN A 296 10.94 -10.32 -11.67
N ALA A 297 11.56 -11.18 -12.49
CA ALA A 297 10.80 -12.08 -13.35
C ALA A 297 9.90 -13.04 -12.57
N GLU A 298 10.41 -13.65 -11.48
CA GLU A 298 9.59 -14.54 -10.65
C GLU A 298 8.54 -13.78 -9.84
N ARG A 299 8.82 -12.54 -9.41
CA ARG A 299 7.80 -11.64 -8.82
C ARG A 299 6.65 -11.37 -9.77
N LEU A 300 6.93 -10.85 -10.96
CA LEU A 300 5.91 -10.51 -11.94
C LEU A 300 5.11 -11.73 -12.41
N LYS A 301 5.76 -12.88 -12.53
CA LYS A 301 5.11 -14.16 -12.83
C LYS A 301 4.14 -14.59 -11.72
N ALA A 302 4.54 -14.48 -10.46
CA ALA A 302 3.67 -14.76 -9.32
C ALA A 302 2.49 -13.78 -9.28
N VAL A 303 2.75 -12.47 -9.43
CA VAL A 303 1.73 -11.42 -9.48
C VAL A 303 0.72 -11.66 -10.60
N LEU A 304 1.16 -12.02 -11.80
CA LEU A 304 0.27 -12.37 -12.91
C LEU A 304 -0.59 -13.61 -12.60
N ALA A 305 0.01 -14.63 -11.98
CA ALA A 305 -0.72 -15.83 -11.59
C ALA A 305 -1.80 -15.54 -10.53
N LEU A 306 -1.48 -14.70 -9.54
CA LEU A 306 -2.42 -14.22 -8.54
C LEU A 306 -3.55 -13.43 -9.18
N TRP A 307 -3.24 -12.50 -10.09
CA TRP A 307 -4.24 -11.70 -10.79
C TRP A 307 -5.20 -12.52 -11.65
N LYS A 308 -4.73 -13.62 -12.24
CA LYS A 308 -5.58 -14.58 -12.96
C LYS A 308 -6.49 -15.38 -12.04
N LYS A 309 -6.10 -15.55 -10.78
CA LYS A 309 -6.89 -16.18 -9.72
C LYS A 309 -7.88 -15.24 -9.04
N THR A 310 -7.74 -13.93 -9.24
CA THR A 310 -8.62 -12.94 -8.66
C THR A 310 -9.95 -12.87 -9.39
N ASN A 311 -11.05 -12.98 -8.64
CA ASN A 311 -12.40 -12.69 -9.11
C ASN A 311 -12.76 -11.22 -8.90
N GLN A 312 -12.54 -10.67 -7.69
CA GLN A 312 -12.93 -9.29 -7.35
C GLN A 312 -11.73 -8.44 -6.93
N PHE A 313 -11.03 -8.80 -5.85
CA PHE A 313 -9.94 -7.99 -5.29
C PHE A 313 -8.62 -8.74 -5.14
N LEU A 314 -7.52 -8.06 -5.48
CA LEU A 314 -6.16 -8.48 -5.20
C LEU A 314 -5.51 -7.48 -4.23
N VAL A 315 -4.99 -7.96 -3.11
CA VAL A 315 -4.27 -7.17 -2.11
C VAL A 315 -2.80 -7.58 -2.09
N LEU A 316 -1.91 -6.61 -2.33
CA LEU A 316 -0.47 -6.79 -2.19
C LEU A 316 0.02 -5.85 -1.10
N ALA A 317 0.75 -6.37 -0.12
CA ALA A 317 1.29 -5.58 0.97
C ALA A 317 2.74 -5.96 1.26
N GLU A 318 3.56 -4.96 1.61
CA GLU A 318 4.96 -5.13 1.96
C GLU A 318 5.37 -4.22 3.12
N ASN A 319 6.56 -4.46 3.65
CA ASN A 319 7.16 -3.57 4.64
C ASN A 319 7.21 -2.14 4.10
N GLY A 320 6.91 -1.15 4.94
CA GLY A 320 6.88 0.27 4.56
C GLY A 320 8.26 0.88 4.34
N THR A 321 9.24 0.09 3.91
CA THR A 321 10.56 0.55 3.47
C THR A 321 10.52 1.00 2.01
N TYR A 322 11.60 1.60 1.52
CA TYR A 322 11.71 1.93 0.11
C TYR A 322 11.64 0.69 -0.79
N ALA A 323 12.34 -0.41 -0.42
CA ALA A 323 12.29 -1.66 -1.17
C ALA A 323 10.88 -2.28 -1.21
N GLY A 324 10.16 -2.30 -0.09
CA GLY A 324 8.78 -2.82 -0.07
C GLY A 324 7.82 -1.95 -0.88
N TYR A 325 7.96 -0.63 -0.81
CA TYR A 325 7.25 0.30 -1.69
C TYR A 325 7.55 0.05 -3.17
N GLN A 326 8.82 -0.14 -3.54
CA GLN A 326 9.21 -0.44 -4.92
C GLN A 326 8.60 -1.77 -5.42
N ALA A 327 8.61 -2.81 -4.59
CA ALA A 327 8.03 -4.12 -4.94
C ALA A 327 6.51 -4.03 -5.20
N VAL A 328 5.79 -3.30 -4.34
CA VAL A 328 4.34 -3.07 -4.49
C VAL A 328 4.05 -2.23 -5.72
N LEU A 329 4.83 -1.18 -5.97
CA LEU A 329 4.66 -0.31 -7.13
C LEU A 329 4.96 -1.05 -8.45
N GLU A 330 6.03 -1.85 -8.48
CA GLU A 330 6.37 -2.71 -9.63
C GLU A 330 5.18 -3.62 -10.00
N ALA A 331 4.58 -4.27 -9.00
CA ALA A 331 3.42 -5.12 -9.21
C ALA A 331 2.17 -4.33 -9.66
N ARG A 332 1.93 -3.16 -9.05
CA ARG A 332 0.83 -2.26 -9.43
C ARG A 332 0.93 -1.85 -10.90
N ASP A 333 2.07 -1.28 -11.28
CA ASP A 333 2.25 -0.71 -12.62
C ASP A 333 2.24 -1.82 -13.68
N PHE A 334 2.83 -2.98 -13.37
CA PHE A 334 2.74 -4.16 -14.22
C PHE A 334 1.28 -4.57 -14.47
N LEU A 335 0.46 -4.67 -13.42
CA LEU A 335 -0.93 -5.12 -13.56
C LEU A 335 -1.84 -4.09 -14.23
N LEU A 336 -1.60 -2.79 -14.04
CA LEU A 336 -2.38 -1.74 -14.72
C LEU A 336 -2.08 -1.68 -16.22
N GLN A 337 -0.85 -2.00 -16.63
CA GLN A 337 -0.48 -2.11 -18.04
C GLN A 337 -1.09 -3.37 -18.70
N LEU A 338 -1.55 -4.36 -17.94
CA LEU A 338 -2.19 -5.54 -18.52
C LEU A 338 -3.56 -5.16 -19.11
N GLY A 339 -3.75 -5.44 -20.39
CA GLY A 339 -5.00 -5.18 -21.09
C GLY A 339 -5.08 -3.79 -21.75
N GLU A 340 -4.11 -2.90 -21.54
CA GLU A 340 -3.97 -1.67 -22.31
C GLU A 340 -3.61 -1.97 -23.78
N GLU A 341 -3.98 -1.07 -24.70
CA GLU A 341 -3.62 -1.20 -26.11
C GLU A 341 -2.10 -1.28 -26.30
N GLY A 342 -1.63 -2.24 -27.11
CA GLY A 342 -0.20 -2.46 -27.32
C GLY A 342 0.49 -3.27 -26.22
N PHE A 343 -0.20 -3.60 -25.13
CA PHE A 343 0.32 -4.49 -24.08
C PHE A 343 -0.28 -5.90 -24.18
N PRO A 344 0.44 -6.93 -23.70
CA PRO A 344 -0.02 -8.30 -23.84
C PRO A 344 -1.24 -8.56 -22.95
N GLY A 345 -2.25 -9.21 -23.51
CA GLY A 345 -3.58 -9.27 -22.90
C GLY A 345 -4.55 -8.22 -23.46
N GLN A 346 -4.13 -7.41 -24.44
CA GLN A 346 -5.05 -6.61 -25.24
C GLN A 346 -6.22 -7.46 -25.74
N GLY A 347 -7.45 -7.05 -25.41
CA GLY A 347 -8.68 -7.77 -25.72
C GLY A 347 -9.07 -8.89 -24.74
N ASP A 348 -8.29 -9.14 -23.67
CA ASP A 348 -8.69 -10.01 -22.56
C ASP A 348 -9.24 -9.16 -21.40
N ASP A 349 -10.55 -8.91 -21.45
CA ASP A 349 -11.27 -8.14 -20.42
C ASP A 349 -11.10 -8.74 -19.01
N SER A 350 -10.79 -10.03 -18.90
CA SER A 350 -10.56 -10.67 -17.60
C SER A 350 -9.27 -10.20 -16.92
N LEU A 351 -8.35 -9.57 -17.64
CA LEU A 351 -7.12 -8.99 -17.10
C LEU A 351 -7.24 -7.51 -16.76
N ARG A 352 -8.32 -6.83 -17.15
CA ARG A 352 -8.56 -5.43 -16.82
C ARG A 352 -8.81 -5.26 -15.32
N GLY A 353 -8.30 -4.16 -14.79
CA GLY A 353 -8.52 -3.75 -13.41
C GLY A 353 -8.01 -2.35 -13.16
N HIS A 354 -8.31 -1.84 -11.97
CA HIS A 354 -7.93 -0.50 -11.55
C HIS A 354 -7.53 -0.49 -10.07
N VAL A 355 -6.84 0.56 -9.64
CA VAL A 355 -6.45 0.74 -8.24
C VAL A 355 -7.67 1.13 -7.42
N PHE A 356 -8.02 0.27 -6.47
CA PHE A 356 -9.01 0.59 -5.46
C PHE A 356 -8.40 1.45 -4.34
N ALA A 357 -7.22 1.06 -3.84
CA ALA A 357 -6.47 1.76 -2.79
C ALA A 357 -4.97 1.45 -2.91
N PRO A 358 -4.08 2.23 -2.30
CA PRO A 358 -4.30 3.52 -1.66
C PRO A 358 -4.33 4.69 -2.66
N CYS A 359 -3.74 4.53 -3.85
CA CYS A 359 -3.71 5.61 -4.84
C CYS A 359 -5.12 5.93 -5.32
N PRO A 360 -5.51 7.21 -5.38
CA PRO A 360 -6.80 7.62 -5.92
C PRO A 360 -6.82 7.68 -7.45
N HIS A 361 -5.80 7.12 -8.11
CA HIS A 361 -5.58 7.18 -9.55
C HIS A 361 -4.83 5.93 -10.05
N ASP A 362 -4.91 5.70 -11.36
CA ASP A 362 -4.23 4.61 -12.06
C ASP A 362 -2.94 5.07 -12.78
N LYS A 363 -2.68 6.38 -12.82
CA LYS A 363 -1.46 6.99 -13.38
C LYS A 363 -0.16 6.56 -12.67
N PRO A 364 1.04 6.80 -13.27
CA PRO A 364 2.32 6.58 -12.60
C PRO A 364 2.39 7.24 -11.23
N CYS A 365 3.02 6.58 -10.25
CA CYS A 365 3.06 7.12 -8.90
C CYS A 365 3.99 8.36 -8.84
N PRO A 366 3.50 9.55 -8.43
CA PRO A 366 4.32 10.77 -8.44
C PRO A 366 5.52 10.72 -7.49
N ARG A 367 5.46 9.88 -6.44
CA ARG A 367 6.61 9.66 -5.54
C ARG A 367 7.75 8.92 -6.21
N TYR A 368 7.44 8.00 -7.12
CA TYR A 368 8.47 7.28 -7.86
C TYR A 368 9.13 8.17 -8.90
N VAL A 369 8.33 8.95 -9.63
CA VAL A 369 8.80 9.90 -10.65
C VAL A 369 9.79 10.91 -10.06
N ARG A 370 9.56 11.38 -8.83
CA ARG A 370 10.47 12.33 -8.15
C ARG A 370 11.84 11.77 -7.80
N GLN A 371 11.98 10.45 -7.66
CA GLN A 371 13.23 9.77 -7.29
C GLN A 371 13.93 10.36 -6.04
N ASP A 372 13.17 10.89 -5.08
CA ASP A 372 13.70 11.52 -3.85
C ASP A 372 14.00 10.51 -2.72
N GLY A 373 13.84 9.21 -3.01
CA GLY A 373 14.05 8.12 -2.06
C GLY A 373 12.94 7.95 -1.02
N THR A 374 11.83 8.70 -1.10
CA THR A 374 10.78 8.62 -0.09
C THR A 374 9.65 7.65 -0.45
N PRO A 375 9.44 6.56 0.31
CA PRO A 375 8.38 5.60 0.01
C PRO A 375 6.98 6.20 0.19
N CYS A 376 6.02 5.71 -0.61
CA CYS A 376 4.61 5.80 -0.28
C CYS A 376 4.27 4.69 0.71
N ASN A 377 4.14 5.03 1.99
CA ASN A 377 3.81 4.09 3.05
C ASN A 377 2.76 4.68 4.00
N PHE A 378 2.22 3.81 4.84
CA PHE A 378 1.20 4.12 5.84
C PHE A 378 1.57 3.45 7.16
N MET A 379 0.78 3.74 8.20
CA MET A 379 1.03 3.21 9.52
C MET A 379 -0.23 2.76 10.24
N VAL A 380 -0.08 1.74 11.08
CA VAL A 380 -1.12 1.29 12.00
C VAL A 380 -0.51 1.05 13.38
N PRO A 381 -1.06 1.65 14.45
CA PRO A 381 -0.64 1.34 15.81
C PRO A 381 -1.16 -0.04 16.20
N PHE A 382 -0.30 -0.86 16.81
CA PHE A 382 -0.66 -2.20 17.25
C PHE A 382 -0.02 -2.54 18.60
N GLN A 383 -0.52 -3.60 19.22
CA GLN A 383 0.03 -4.14 20.45
C GLN A 383 0.85 -5.42 20.15
N PRO A 384 2.19 -5.40 20.28
CA PRO A 384 3.02 -6.59 20.14
C PRO A 384 2.67 -7.69 21.15
N LEU A 385 3.05 -8.92 20.80
CA LEU A 385 2.93 -10.09 21.69
C LEU A 385 3.69 -9.87 22.99
N LYS A 386 3.01 -10.17 24.11
CA LYS A 386 3.60 -10.04 25.45
C LYS A 386 4.37 -11.30 25.81
N ILE A 387 5.69 -11.22 25.78
CA ILE A 387 6.54 -12.33 26.24
C ILE A 387 6.68 -12.26 27.77
N LYS A 388 6.55 -13.40 28.46
CA LYS A 388 6.69 -13.51 29.92
C LYS A 388 8.00 -12.86 30.40
N GLY A 389 7.91 -12.10 31.50
CA GLY A 389 9.05 -11.34 32.03
C GLY A 389 9.35 -10.02 31.29
N SER A 390 8.56 -9.65 30.29
CA SER A 390 8.69 -8.37 29.59
C SER A 390 7.50 -7.43 29.81
N LYS A 391 7.76 -6.12 29.77
CA LYS A 391 6.70 -5.10 29.83
C LYS A 391 5.89 -5.13 28.54
N GLN A 392 4.58 -4.94 28.66
CA GLN A 392 3.73 -4.67 27.50
C GLN A 392 4.18 -3.35 26.87
N THR A 393 4.36 -3.36 25.55
CA THR A 393 4.67 -2.18 24.75
C THR A 393 3.57 -1.92 23.73
N ASP A 394 3.58 -0.72 23.17
CA ASP A 394 2.87 -0.38 21.94
C ASP A 394 3.91 -0.17 20.83
N ASP A 395 3.53 -0.46 19.59
CA ASP A 395 4.40 -0.24 18.43
C ASP A 395 3.57 0.20 17.21
N ILE A 396 4.25 0.59 16.14
CA ILE A 396 3.64 1.08 14.91
C ILE A 396 4.16 0.28 13.73
N ALA A 397 3.28 -0.47 13.07
CA ALA A 397 3.61 -1.14 11.83
C ALA A 397 3.62 -0.11 10.70
N ARG A 398 4.70 -0.06 9.93
CA ARG A 398 4.79 0.72 8.69
C ARG A 398 4.74 -0.22 7.50
N PHE A 399 3.87 0.08 6.54
CA PHE A 399 3.59 -0.79 5.40
C PHE A 399 3.35 0.00 4.13
N ALA A 400 3.67 -0.61 2.99
CA ALA A 400 3.26 -0.18 1.66
C ALA A 400 2.25 -1.21 1.14
N PHE A 401 1.22 -0.79 0.41
CA PHE A 401 0.22 -1.71 -0.11
C PHE A 401 -0.43 -1.17 -1.38
N VAL A 402 -1.07 -2.08 -2.12
CA VAL A 402 -2.03 -1.77 -3.17
C VAL A 402 -3.18 -2.78 -3.10
N VAL A 403 -4.38 -2.28 -3.31
CA VAL A 403 -5.58 -3.07 -3.54
C VAL A 403 -6.01 -2.78 -4.97
N LEU A 404 -6.07 -3.82 -5.80
CA LEU A 404 -6.53 -3.77 -7.17
C LEU A 404 -7.89 -4.44 -7.26
N GLN A 405 -8.80 -3.84 -8.02
CA GLN A 405 -10.13 -4.35 -8.27
C GLN A 405 -10.24 -4.77 -9.74
N LYS A 406 -10.88 -5.91 -9.99
CA LYS A 406 -11.18 -6.40 -11.34
C LYS A 406 -12.22 -5.53 -12.03
N GLY A 407 -12.09 -5.42 -13.34
CA GLY A 407 -13.02 -4.66 -14.18
C GLY A 407 -12.75 -3.16 -14.18
N ASP A 408 -13.61 -2.43 -14.89
CA ASP A 408 -13.47 -1.00 -15.08
C ASP A 408 -13.89 -0.22 -13.83
N ARG A 409 -13.27 0.94 -13.64
CA ARG A 409 -13.66 1.90 -12.61
C ARG A 409 -15.04 2.45 -12.94
N LEU A 410 -15.96 2.45 -11.99
CA LEU A 410 -17.28 3.04 -12.21
C LEU A 410 -17.14 4.57 -12.18
N THR A 411 -17.85 5.26 -13.07
CA THR A 411 -17.79 6.74 -13.18
C THR A 411 -18.25 7.46 -11.91
N ALA A 412 -19.05 6.80 -11.06
CA ALA A 412 -19.51 7.31 -9.78
C ALA A 412 -18.49 7.13 -8.63
N ASP A 413 -17.33 6.50 -8.87
CA ASP A 413 -16.31 6.34 -7.83
C ASP A 413 -15.64 7.69 -7.53
N VAL A 414 -16.19 8.42 -6.56
CA VAL A 414 -15.60 9.66 -6.04
C VAL A 414 -14.26 9.31 -5.40
N SER A 415 -13.19 9.67 -6.08
CA SER A 415 -11.83 9.39 -5.63
C SER A 415 -11.29 10.62 -4.90
N TRP A 416 -11.54 10.70 -3.59
CA TRP A 416 -10.97 11.75 -2.77
C TRP A 416 -9.44 11.69 -2.73
N PRO A 417 -8.73 12.83 -2.68
CA PRO A 417 -7.28 12.83 -2.54
C PRO A 417 -6.86 12.16 -1.23
N ARG A 418 -5.83 11.31 -1.30
CA ARG A 418 -5.30 10.62 -0.11
C ARG A 418 -4.24 11.46 0.56
N ILE A 419 -4.35 11.62 1.87
CA ILE A 419 -3.31 12.23 2.68
C ILE A 419 -2.12 11.27 2.79
N VAL A 420 -0.97 11.66 2.24
CA VAL A 420 0.22 10.80 2.14
C VAL A 420 1.34 11.20 3.11
N ARG A 421 1.10 12.16 4.00
CA ARG A 421 2.01 12.54 5.11
C ARG A 421 1.22 12.98 6.33
N PRO A 422 1.83 13.06 7.52
CA PRO A 422 1.19 13.67 8.68
C PRO A 422 0.65 15.08 8.36
N THR A 423 -0.60 15.32 8.73
CA THR A 423 -1.23 16.63 8.63
C THR A 423 -0.54 17.59 9.60
N SER A 424 -0.31 18.83 9.15
CA SER A 424 0.22 19.89 10.01
C SER A 424 -0.92 20.86 10.32
N THR A 425 -1.14 21.16 11.60
CA THR A 425 -2.25 22.02 12.05
C THR A 425 -1.77 23.31 12.74
N PRO A 426 -1.08 24.24 12.04
CA PRO A 426 -0.78 25.56 12.58
C PRO A 426 -2.04 26.32 13.02
N SER A 427 -1.85 27.45 13.71
CA SER A 427 -2.97 28.32 14.07
C SER A 427 -3.77 28.74 12.83
N ARG A 428 -5.10 28.51 12.87
CA ARG A 428 -6.10 28.85 11.84
C ARG A 428 -5.90 28.21 10.46
N ARG A 429 -5.01 27.22 10.32
CA ARG A 429 -4.66 26.60 9.04
C ARG A 429 -4.42 25.11 9.21
N VAL A 430 -4.69 24.32 8.18
CA VAL A 430 -4.34 22.90 8.10
C VAL A 430 -3.61 22.65 6.79
N HIS A 431 -2.42 22.08 6.85
CA HIS A 431 -1.66 21.69 5.66
C HIS A 431 -1.83 20.18 5.44
N CYS A 432 -2.50 19.82 4.36
CA CYS A 432 -2.68 18.45 3.91
C CYS A 432 -1.76 18.21 2.71
N ARG A 433 -0.82 17.27 2.83
CA ARG A 433 -0.04 16.80 1.68
C ARG A 433 -0.74 15.57 1.11
N THR A 434 -1.25 15.70 -0.10
CA THR A 434 -2.12 14.70 -0.71
C THR A 434 -1.53 14.15 -1.99
N CYS A 435 -1.93 12.93 -2.33
CA CYS A 435 -1.86 12.41 -3.68
C CYS A 435 -3.27 12.55 -4.27
N SER A 436 -3.42 13.24 -5.40
CA SER A 436 -4.71 13.55 -6.00
C SER A 436 -5.04 12.60 -7.15
N THR A 437 -6.30 12.64 -7.61
CA THR A 437 -6.80 11.86 -8.76
C THR A 437 -6.10 12.20 -10.07
N SER A 438 -5.50 13.39 -10.15
CA SER A 438 -4.72 13.82 -11.30
C SER A 438 -3.39 13.06 -11.41
N GLY A 439 -2.98 12.32 -10.38
CA GLY A 439 -1.68 11.64 -10.34
C GLY A 439 -0.56 12.51 -9.77
N GLU A 440 -0.91 13.64 -9.15
CA GLU A 440 0.06 14.61 -8.64
C GLU A 440 0.15 14.60 -7.10
N LEU A 441 1.28 15.10 -6.59
CA LEU A 441 1.45 15.42 -5.19
C LEU A 441 1.15 16.90 -4.96
N GLU A 442 0.16 17.15 -4.11
CA GLU A 442 -0.36 18.50 -3.85
C GLU A 442 -0.24 18.85 -2.37
N VAL A 443 -0.10 20.15 -2.09
CA VAL A 443 -0.20 20.70 -0.74
C VAL A 443 -1.41 21.61 -0.66
N SER A 444 -2.48 21.15 0.00
CA SER A 444 -3.68 21.94 0.26
C SER A 444 -3.54 22.66 1.61
N VAL A 445 -3.61 24.00 1.58
CA VAL A 445 -3.63 24.84 2.79
C VAL A 445 -5.08 25.24 3.08
N ILE A 446 -5.71 24.51 4.00
CA ILE A 446 -7.13 24.63 4.31
C ILE A 446 -7.34 25.60 5.48
N THR A 447 -8.28 26.53 5.31
CA THR A 447 -8.67 27.53 6.31
C THR A 447 -10.18 27.64 6.32
N SER A 448 -10.76 27.96 7.49
CA SER A 448 -12.21 28.12 7.60
C SER A 448 -12.75 29.26 6.74
N ALA A 449 -11.98 30.34 6.59
CA ALA A 449 -12.39 31.53 5.83
C ALA A 449 -12.42 31.28 4.31
N LYS A 450 -11.46 30.53 3.77
CA LYS A 450 -11.38 30.28 2.32
C LYS A 450 -12.16 29.05 1.87
N HIS A 451 -12.26 28.03 2.72
CA HIS A 451 -12.75 26.71 2.33
C HIS A 451 -13.98 26.26 3.14
N GLY A 452 -14.53 27.13 3.98
CA GLY A 452 -15.66 26.81 4.84
C GLY A 452 -15.28 26.09 6.13
N ARG A 453 -16.20 26.14 7.10
CA ARG A 453 -16.02 25.56 8.43
C ARG A 453 -15.89 24.04 8.36
N ASP A 454 -16.73 23.36 7.59
CA ASP A 454 -16.82 21.90 7.59
C ASP A 454 -15.54 21.25 7.06
N LEU A 455 -15.07 21.69 5.89
CA LEU A 455 -13.81 21.19 5.33
C LEU A 455 -12.63 21.44 6.27
N TYR A 456 -12.57 22.63 6.89
CA TYR A 456 -11.51 22.94 7.86
C TYR A 456 -11.50 21.96 9.05
N TRP A 457 -12.65 21.65 9.63
CA TRP A 457 -12.72 20.73 10.77
C TRP A 457 -12.52 19.27 10.39
N CYS A 458 -13.01 18.84 9.21
CA CYS A 458 -12.69 17.52 8.66
C CYS A 458 -11.18 17.38 8.45
N ALA A 459 -10.55 18.32 7.73
CA ALA A 459 -9.11 18.31 7.48
C ALA A 459 -8.27 18.29 8.77
N ARG A 460 -8.70 19.05 9.79
CA ARG A 460 -8.03 19.08 11.10
C ARG A 460 -8.13 17.74 11.84
N ALA A 461 -9.17 16.96 11.59
CA ALA A 461 -9.35 15.64 12.18
C ALA A 461 -8.65 14.52 11.38
N SER A 462 -8.43 14.71 10.08
CA SER A 462 -7.79 13.74 9.21
C SER A 462 -6.31 13.55 9.51
N LYS A 463 -5.81 12.33 9.30
CA LYS A 463 -4.44 11.89 9.56
C LYS A 463 -3.81 11.26 8.31
N TRP A 464 -2.53 10.90 8.44
CA TRP A 464 -1.80 10.19 7.38
C TRP A 464 -2.49 8.88 6.99
N GLY A 465 -2.89 8.77 5.74
CA GLY A 465 -3.58 7.62 5.18
C GLY A 465 -5.08 7.80 5.02
N ASP A 466 -5.66 8.88 5.54
CA ASP A 466 -7.07 9.19 5.35
C ASP A 466 -7.33 9.79 3.96
N LEU A 467 -8.58 9.67 3.52
CA LEU A 467 -9.09 10.36 2.34
C LEU A 467 -9.65 11.71 2.78
N LEU A 468 -9.25 12.78 2.11
CA LEU A 468 -9.74 14.12 2.40
C LEU A 468 -11.01 14.38 1.57
N PRO A 469 -12.19 14.64 2.20
CA PRO A 469 -13.47 14.69 1.51
C PRO A 469 -13.65 15.99 0.72
N THR A 470 -12.89 16.12 -0.36
CA THR A 470 -12.82 17.31 -1.19
C THR A 470 -13.11 16.99 -2.64
N VAL A 471 -13.84 17.91 -3.27
CA VAL A 471 -14.05 17.96 -4.72
C VAL A 471 -13.40 19.22 -5.29
N ALA A 472 -13.01 19.16 -6.56
CA ALA A 472 -12.52 20.35 -7.27
C ALA A 472 -13.74 21.21 -7.68
N VAL A 473 -13.66 22.51 -7.45
CA VAL A 473 -14.67 23.47 -7.91
C VAL A 473 -14.41 23.76 -9.38
N THR A 474 -15.35 23.46 -10.26
CA THR A 474 -15.28 23.87 -11.66
C THR A 474 -15.69 25.33 -11.80
N ALA A 475 -15.32 26.00 -12.91
CA ALA A 475 -15.68 27.40 -13.11
C ALA A 475 -17.20 27.63 -13.08
N GLU A 476 -17.99 26.66 -13.55
CA GLU A 476 -19.46 26.67 -13.61
C GLU A 476 -20.12 26.70 -12.21
N ASP A 477 -19.55 26.01 -11.21
CA ASP A 477 -20.06 26.03 -9.83
C ASP A 477 -19.95 27.42 -9.18
N THR A 478 -19.00 28.23 -9.66
CA THR A 478 -18.80 29.60 -9.17
C THR A 478 -19.88 30.56 -9.64
N GLU A 479 -20.53 30.28 -10.78
CA GLU A 479 -21.63 31.10 -11.31
C GLU A 479 -22.95 30.80 -10.60
N LYS A 480 -23.28 29.53 -10.35
CA LYS A 480 -24.46 29.14 -9.54
C LYS A 480 -24.43 29.71 -8.13
N SER A 481 -23.25 29.70 -7.48
CA SER A 481 -23.09 30.30 -6.15
C SER A 481 -23.20 31.83 -6.13
N ARG A 482 -23.04 32.50 -7.28
CA ARG A 482 -23.27 33.95 -7.42
C ARG A 482 -24.75 34.25 -7.69
N GLU A 483 -25.42 33.41 -8.47
CA GLU A 483 -26.86 33.52 -8.75
C GLU A 483 -27.72 33.28 -7.49
N ASP A 484 -27.39 32.29 -6.66
CA ASP A 484 -28.08 32.03 -5.37
C ASP A 484 -27.92 33.20 -4.37
N VAL A 485 -26.80 33.92 -4.42
CA VAL A 485 -26.58 35.11 -3.57
C VAL A 485 -27.38 36.31 -4.09
N THR A 486 -27.54 36.46 -5.40
CA THR A 486 -28.36 37.53 -5.99
C THR A 486 -29.87 37.29 -5.85
N GLU A 487 -30.38 36.06 -6.00
CA GLU A 487 -31.81 35.78 -5.79
C GLU A 487 -32.26 35.95 -4.33
N SER A 488 -31.36 35.77 -3.37
CA SER A 488 -31.65 36.01 -1.95
C SER A 488 -31.63 37.49 -1.54
N GLN A 489 -31.15 38.39 -2.41
CA GLN A 489 -31.11 39.84 -2.17
C GLN A 489 -32.22 40.62 -2.91
N ASP A 490 -32.82 40.06 -3.96
CA ASP A 490 -33.85 40.76 -4.76
C ASP A 490 -35.30 40.59 -4.24
N ASN A 491 -35.50 39.90 -3.12
CA ASN A 491 -36.84 39.65 -2.55
C ASN A 491 -37.21 40.53 -1.34
N SER A 492 -36.49 41.63 -1.07
CA SER A 492 -36.78 42.51 0.09
C SER A 492 -37.23 43.94 -0.20
N ASP A 493 -37.34 44.40 -1.45
CA ASP A 493 -37.74 45.79 -1.71
C ASP A 493 -38.88 45.92 -2.74
N SER A 494 -40.12 45.75 -2.28
CA SER A 494 -41.29 46.43 -2.87
C SER A 494 -42.50 46.40 -1.93
N ASN A 495 -42.74 47.49 -1.18
CA ASN A 495 -44.00 48.24 -1.26
C ASN A 495 -44.10 49.42 -0.26
N THR A 496 -44.15 50.61 -0.86
CA THR A 496 -45.04 51.76 -0.63
C THR A 496 -44.98 52.59 0.67
N ASP A 497 -44.50 53.82 0.48
CA ASP A 497 -44.94 55.06 1.14
C ASP A 497 -46.46 55.28 1.07
N ALA A 498 -47.07 55.80 2.15
CA ALA A 498 -48.04 56.91 2.11
C ALA A 498 -48.47 57.37 3.54
N THR A 499 -48.00 58.57 3.91
CA THR A 499 -48.66 59.66 4.67
C THR A 499 -49.84 59.38 5.63
N SER A 500 -49.75 59.85 6.89
CA SER A 500 -50.47 61.05 7.40
C SER A 500 -50.38 61.21 8.93
N ASP A 501 -50.35 62.48 9.35
CA ASP A 501 -50.33 63.08 10.70
C ASP A 501 -51.17 62.39 11.81
N VAL A 502 -50.73 62.55 13.08
CA VAL A 502 -51.44 63.28 14.17
C VAL A 502 -50.63 63.23 15.48
N ASN A 503 -50.75 64.33 16.20
CA ASN A 503 -50.00 64.83 17.36
C ASN A 503 -50.53 64.31 18.72
N ILE A 504 -49.77 64.62 19.80
CA ILE A 504 -50.13 64.75 21.24
C ILE A 504 -49.67 63.63 22.21
N GLY A 505 -48.88 64.00 23.23
CA GLY A 505 -49.13 63.54 24.62
C GLY A 505 -47.96 63.09 25.54
N ILE A 506 -47.20 64.05 26.09
CA ILE A 506 -46.85 64.27 27.53
C ILE A 506 -46.55 63.08 28.51
N SER A 507 -45.45 63.28 29.29
CA SER A 507 -45.08 62.77 30.66
C SER A 507 -44.57 61.33 30.79
N GLY A 508 -43.64 60.96 31.69
CA GLY A 508 -42.87 61.62 32.76
C GLY A 508 -41.84 60.60 33.33
N ILE A 509 -40.64 61.04 33.72
CA ILE A 509 -40.11 61.11 35.11
C ILE A 509 -39.52 59.79 35.71
N ALA A 510 -38.24 59.92 36.14
CA ALA A 510 -37.47 59.22 37.20
C ALA A 510 -37.12 57.73 37.03
N GLY A 511 -35.96 57.20 37.46
CA GLY A 511 -34.78 57.68 38.21
C GLY A 511 -33.65 56.62 38.08
N THR A 512 -32.36 56.96 38.17
CA THR A 512 -31.45 56.82 39.36
C THR A 512 -31.61 55.45 40.05
N ASP A 513 -30.61 54.60 40.29
CA ASP A 513 -29.19 54.65 40.66
C ASP A 513 -28.70 53.18 40.49
N ARG A 514 -27.43 52.76 40.39
CA ARG A 514 -26.10 53.29 40.71
C ARG A 514 -25.07 52.40 40.01
#